data_AF-A0A0J8BHW7-F1
#
_entry.id   AF-A0A0J8BHW7-F1
#
_cell.length_a   1.000
_cell.length_b   1.000
_cell.length_c   1.000
_cell.angle_alpha   90.00
_cell.angle_beta   90.00
_cell.angle_gamma   90.00
#
_symmetry.space_group_name_H-M   'P 1'
#
loop_
_entity.id
_entity.type
_entity.pdbx_description
1 polymer ?
#
loop_
_entity_poly.entity_id
_entity_poly.type
_entity_poly.pdbx_seq_one_letter_code
_entity_poly.pdbx_strand_id
1 'polypeptide(L)' 'MVLEDVTEYEITAEGRRITKLDQILLNGNNIAILVPGGSPDSE' A
#
# COMPACT_ATOMS: atom_id res chain seq x y z
N MET A 1 10.68 0.83 5.77
CA MET A 1 9.59 0.87 6.76
C MET A 1 9.06 -0.54 6.93
N VAL A 2 8.95 -1.02 8.16
CA VAL A 2 8.33 -2.31 8.43
C VAL A 2 6.82 -2.09 8.54
N LEU A 3 6.04 -2.84 7.77
CA LEU A 3 4.58 -2.77 7.74
C LEU A 3 3.99 -4.17 7.94
N GLU A 4 2.87 -4.24 8.64
CA GLU A 4 2.11 -5.46 8.94
C GLU A 4 0.69 -5.34 8.36
N ASP A 5 0.05 -6.48 8.08
CA ASP A 5 -1.32 -6.57 7.53
C ASP A 5 -1.56 -5.68 6.29
N VAL A 6 -0.62 -5.72 5.35
CA VAL A 6 -0.58 -4.80 4.22
C VAL A 6 -1.56 -5.20 3.13
N THR A 7 -2.27 -4.19 2.63
CA THR A 7 -3.01 -4.27 1.36
C THR A 7 -2.31 -3.38 0.34
N GLU A 8 -1.69 -4.01 -0.65
CA GLU A 8 -1.05 -3.32 -1.75
C GLU A 8 -2.04 -3.12 -2.89
N TYR A 9 -2.17 -1.87 -3.33
CA TYR A 9 -2.96 -1.50 -4.50
C TYR A 9 -2.02 -1.00 -5.60
N GLU A 10 -1.97 -1.73 -6.70
CA GLU A 10 -1.23 -1.33 -7.89
C GLU A 10 -2.22 -0.82 -8.94
N ILE A 11 -2.04 0.43 -9.38
CA ILE A 11 -2.83 1.02 -10.46
C ILE A 11 -2.03 0.90 -11.75
N THR A 12 -2.56 0.12 -12.69
CA THR A 12 -1.97 -0.10 -14.02
C THR A 12 -2.90 0.42 -15.09
N ALA A 13 -2.43 0.51 -16.35
CA ALA A 13 -3.28 0.85 -17.49
C ALA A 13 -4.42 -0.14 -17.72
N GLU A 14 -4.27 -1.39 -17.26
CA GLU A 14 -5.25 -2.47 -17.39
C GLU A 14 -6.25 -2.49 -16.21
N GLY A 15 -6.01 -1.69 -15.17
CA GLY A 15 -6.85 -1.59 -13.99
C GLY A 15 -6.09 -1.74 -12.67
N ARG A 16 -6.84 -2.05 -11.61
CA ARG A 16 -6.33 -2.16 -10.24
C ARG A 16 -6.02 -3.61 -9.86
N ARG A 17 -4.79 -3.89 -9.46
CA ARG A 17 -4.39 -5.16 -8.84
C ARG A 17 -4.32 -4.98 -7.32
N ILE A 18 -4.83 -5.97 -6.59
CA ILE A 18 -4.85 -5.97 -5.12
C ILE A 18 -4.06 -7.18 -4.64
N THR A 19 -3.12 -6.96 -3.74
CA THR A 19 -2.31 -8.01 -3.11
C THR A 19 -2.38 -7.87 -1.60
N LYS A 20 -2.59 -8.99 -0.89
CA LYS A 20 -2.53 -9.04 0.58
C LYS A 20 -1.19 -9.63 0.99
N LEU A 21 -0.51 -8.96 1.91
CA LEU A 21 0.81 -9.34 2.39
C LEU A 21 0.82 -9.24 3.93
N ASP A 22 1.23 -10.31 4.59
CA ASP A 22 1.26 -10.35 6.07
C ASP A 22 2.25 -9.34 6.64
N GLN A 23 3.44 -9.26 6.03
CA GLN A 23 4.50 -8.33 6.44
C GLN A 23 5.39 -7.96 5.26
N ILE A 24 5.83 -6.70 5.21
CA ILE A 24 6.86 -6.24 4.26
C ILE A 24 7.86 -5.29 4.90
N LEU A 25 9.06 -5.27 4.31
CA LEU A 25 10.01 -4.17 4.45
C LEU A 25 9.90 -3.26 3.22
N LEU A 26 9.17 -2.15 3.36
CA LEU A 26 9.02 -1.15 2.31
C LEU A 26 10.26 -0.28 2.18
N ASN A 27 10.82 -0.16 0.98
CA ASN A 27 11.94 0.74 0.72
C ASN A 27 11.48 2.21 0.78
N GLY A 28 12.08 3.00 1.68
CA GLY A 28 11.73 4.41 1.88
C GLY A 28 12.06 5.33 0.70
N ASN A 29 12.98 4.94 -0.19
CA ASN A 29 13.42 5.78 -1.30
C ASN A 29 12.34 6.01 -2.37
N ASN A 30 11.33 5.14 -2.44
CA ASN A 30 10.25 5.22 -3.42
C ASN A 30 8.95 5.81 -2.84
N ILE A 31 8.97 6.32 -1.61
CA ILE A 31 7.79 6.86 -0.94
C ILE A 31 7.66 8.35 -1.27
N ALA A 32 6.60 8.71 -2.00
CA ALA A 32 6.28 10.12 -2.28
C ALA A 32 5.43 10.77 -1.17
N ILE A 33 4.45 10.04 -0.63
CA ILE A 33 3.48 10.55 0.36
C ILE A 33 3.22 9.47 1.42
N LEU A 34 3.12 9.90 2.68
CA LEU A 34 2.62 9.10 3.81
C LEU A 34 1.39 9.81 4.37
N VAL A 35 0.25 9.12 4.42
CA VAL A 35 -0.99 9.64 5.01
C VAL A 35 -1.32 8.83 6.27
N PRO A 36 -1.10 9.37 7.48
CA PRO A 36 -1.44 8.68 8.71
C PRO A 36 -2.95 8.55 8.89
N GLY A 37 -3.42 7.39 9.38
CA GLY A 37 -4.83 7.17 9.73
C GLY A 37 -5.79 7.01 8.54
N GLY A 38 -5.28 6.81 7.32
CA GLY A 38 -6.11 6.53 6.15
C GLY A 38 -6.69 5.12 6.19
N SER A 39 -8.02 4.99 6.06
CA SER A 39 -8.69 3.72 5.78
C SER A 39 -9.04 3.67 4.29
N PRO A 40 -8.66 2.61 3.54
CA PRO A 40 -9.00 2.51 2.12
C PRO A 40 -10.52 2.35 1.86
N ASP A 41 -11.29 1.93 2.88
CA ASP A 41 -12.71 1.57 2.75
C ASP A 41 -13.68 2.72 3.13
N SER A 42 -13.19 3.91 3.44
CA SER A 42 -14.06 5.07 3.68
C SER A 42 -14.34 5.82 2.38
N GLU A 43 -15.18 5.24 1.51
CA GLU A 43 -15.99 5.97 0.53
C GLU A 43 -17.47 5.90 0.93
#